data_AF-A0A2D8IUW3-F1
#
_entry.id   AF-A0A2D8IUW3-F1
#
_cell.length_a   1.000
_cell.length_b   1.000
_cell.length_c   1.000
_cell.angle_alpha   90.00
_cell.angle_beta   90.00
_cell.angle_gamma   90.00
#
_symmetry.space_group_name_H-M   'P 1'
#
loop_
_entity.id
_entity.type
_entity.pdbx_description
1 polymer ?
#
loop_
_entity_poly.entity_id
_entity_poly.type
_entity_poly.pdbx_seq_one_letter_code
_entity_poly.pdbx_strand_id
1 'polypeptide(L)'
;MRLPHYHPDMPFLVSWSQKAGCTSVLKWFLFHAGLLEEAVAYSDSDPGMDIHSYEMRVFKAEKGYRQGVQQALYVGMPVLNFLRCPFQRTFSAYVHLSNRFFINLERKGITSMGLRTRQRLLRYVYEDDVSVEYPVSFLDYLGWLEAEVDTLDDPHHMPQHSAIYACPTIEHYRLEDFDRVVVEIEQRFGLKPSRGQALGSGHHRPKSPVADRAALRLLERALTLNPSPQFRLPRVTRELLAGTEFEARIQRLYARDIALYDSLG
;
A
#
# COMPACT_ATOMS: atom_id res chain seq x y z
N MET A 1 -7.09 3.42 12.27
CA MET A 1 -7.94 3.38 11.05
C MET A 1 -7.63 4.59 10.19
N ARG A 2 -7.28 4.42 8.91
CA ARG A 2 -7.04 5.54 7.98
C ARG A 2 -8.39 6.14 7.58
N LEU A 3 -8.58 7.44 7.77
CA LEU A 3 -9.80 8.11 7.30
C LEU A 3 -9.82 8.12 5.76
N PRO A 4 -11.00 7.89 5.14
CA PRO A 4 -11.19 8.13 3.71
C PRO A 4 -10.84 9.57 3.33
N HIS A 5 -10.51 9.77 2.07
CA HIS A 5 -10.27 11.07 1.48
C HIS A 5 -11.60 11.71 1.17
N TYR A 6 -11.79 12.93 1.67
CA TYR A 6 -13.00 13.72 1.55
C TYR A 6 -12.63 15.14 1.17
N HIS A 7 -13.40 15.73 0.26
CA HIS A 7 -13.35 17.14 -0.07
C HIS A 7 -14.79 17.61 -0.37
N PRO A 8 -15.22 18.81 0.05
CA PRO A 8 -16.59 19.27 -0.15
C PRO A 8 -17.06 19.27 -1.60
N ASP A 9 -16.15 19.52 -2.54
CA ASP A 9 -16.46 19.55 -3.97
C ASP A 9 -16.44 18.17 -4.64
N MET A 10 -16.15 17.11 -3.89
CA MET A 10 -16.10 15.74 -4.40
C MET A 10 -17.43 15.01 -4.16
N PRO A 11 -17.97 14.30 -5.17
CA PRO A 11 -19.24 13.58 -5.02
C PRO A 11 -19.11 12.22 -4.31
N PHE A 12 -17.92 11.86 -3.84
CA PHE A 12 -17.62 10.60 -3.17
C PHE A 12 -16.42 10.73 -2.22
N LEU A 13 -16.30 9.79 -1.30
CA LEU A 13 -15.10 9.56 -0.52
C LEU A 13 -14.20 8.52 -1.20
N VAL A 14 -12.88 8.60 -0.98
CA VAL A 14 -11.93 7.60 -1.49
C VAL A 14 -11.13 6.93 -0.37
N SER A 15 -11.19 5.61 -0.33
CA SER A 15 -10.46 4.79 0.64
C SER A 15 -9.51 3.81 -0.06
N TRP A 16 -8.45 3.41 0.63
CA TRP A 16 -7.56 2.33 0.20
C TRP A 16 -6.78 1.79 1.40
N SER A 17 -6.31 0.55 1.26
CA SER A 17 -5.37 -0.06 2.20
C SER A 17 -3.92 0.36 1.89
N GLN A 18 -3.04 0.37 2.89
CA GLN A 18 -1.62 0.62 2.63
C GLN A 18 -1.06 -0.42 1.63
N LYS A 19 -0.17 0.05 0.76
CA LYS A 19 0.42 -0.71 -0.37
C LYS A 19 -0.56 -1.08 -1.51
N ALA A 20 -1.78 -0.55 -1.51
CA ALA A 20 -2.73 -0.64 -2.62
C ALA A 20 -2.70 0.58 -3.55
N GLY A 21 -1.52 1.00 -4.01
CA GLY A 21 -1.40 2.06 -5.03
C GLY A 21 -1.76 3.46 -4.52
N CYS A 22 -1.51 3.70 -3.23
CA CYS A 22 -1.86 4.91 -2.50
C CYS A 22 -1.46 6.22 -3.20
N THR A 23 -0.33 6.26 -3.90
CA THR A 23 0.13 7.47 -4.59
C THR A 23 -0.74 7.81 -5.80
N SER A 24 -1.08 6.83 -6.64
CA SER A 24 -1.88 7.09 -7.85
C SER A 24 -3.31 7.43 -7.53
N VAL A 25 -3.91 6.71 -6.57
CA VAL A 25 -5.26 7.00 -6.06
C VAL A 25 -5.30 8.39 -5.40
N LEU A 26 -4.28 8.74 -4.59
CA LEU A 26 -4.17 10.05 -3.96
C LEU A 26 -4.03 11.18 -5.00
N LYS A 27 -3.12 11.04 -5.96
CA LYS A 27 -2.96 12.04 -7.03
C LYS A 27 -4.23 12.25 -7.83
N TRP A 28 -4.92 11.17 -8.18
CA TRP A 28 -6.18 11.22 -8.90
C TRP A 28 -7.27 11.95 -8.09
N PHE A 29 -7.40 11.62 -6.81
CA PHE A 29 -8.32 12.32 -5.91
C PHE A 29 -7.99 13.82 -5.80
N LEU A 30 -6.72 14.16 -5.57
CA LEU A 30 -6.27 15.55 -5.45
C LEU A 30 -6.44 16.34 -6.76
N PHE A 31 -6.30 15.69 -7.92
CA PHE A 31 -6.57 16.32 -9.22
C PHE A 31 -8.02 16.79 -9.31
N HIS A 32 -8.97 15.92 -8.97
CA HIS A 32 -10.40 16.27 -9.02
C HIS A 32 -10.81 17.24 -7.92
N ALA A 33 -10.16 17.19 -6.76
CA ALA A 33 -10.34 18.17 -5.70
C ALA A 33 -9.68 19.54 -6.01
N GLY A 34 -8.93 19.68 -7.12
CA GLY A 34 -8.23 20.93 -7.46
C GLY A 34 -6.98 21.20 -6.62
N LEU A 35 -6.46 20.20 -5.91
CA LEU A 35 -5.35 20.32 -4.96
C LEU A 35 -4.03 19.71 -5.46
N LEU A 36 -4.01 19.10 -6.65
CA LEU A 36 -2.82 18.37 -7.12
C LEU A 36 -1.59 19.27 -7.31
N GLU A 37 -1.76 20.46 -7.89
CA GLU A 37 -0.64 21.39 -8.12
C GLU A 37 -0.02 21.85 -6.80
N GLU A 38 -0.86 22.22 -5.82
CA GLU A 38 -0.42 22.58 -4.47
C GLU A 38 0.32 21.41 -3.79
N ALA A 39 -0.23 20.20 -3.90
CA ALA A 39 0.38 19.01 -3.31
C ALA A 39 1.74 18.66 -3.91
N VAL A 40 1.90 18.85 -5.23
CA VAL A 40 3.19 18.67 -5.93
C VAL A 40 4.17 19.74 -5.50
N ALA A 41 3.77 21.01 -5.49
CA ALA A 41 4.63 22.11 -5.05
C ALA A 41 5.10 21.93 -3.59
N TYR A 42 4.22 21.46 -2.70
CA TYR A 42 4.58 21.11 -1.33
C TYR A 42 5.61 19.97 -1.28
N SER A 43 5.40 18.92 -2.08
CA SER A 43 6.31 17.77 -2.14
C SER A 43 7.70 18.14 -2.64
N ASP A 44 7.77 19.09 -3.59
CA ASP A 44 9.02 19.55 -4.19
C ASP A 44 9.75 20.59 -3.31
N SER A 45 9.10 21.10 -2.25
CA SER A 45 9.64 22.19 -1.42
C SER A 45 10.81 21.80 -0.50
N ASP A 46 10.93 20.51 -0.14
CA ASP A 46 11.97 20.03 0.78
C ASP A 46 12.42 18.59 0.41
N PRO A 47 13.74 18.34 0.29
CA PRO A 47 14.30 17.00 0.16
C PRO A 47 13.81 16.04 1.26
N GLY A 48 12.92 15.12 0.88
CA GLY A 48 12.35 14.10 1.76
C GLY A 48 10.88 14.32 2.11
N MET A 49 10.25 15.37 1.58
CA MET A 49 8.79 15.44 1.48
C MET A 49 8.31 14.68 0.25
N ASP A 50 7.12 14.09 0.40
CA ASP A 50 6.41 13.41 -0.67
C ASP A 50 4.94 13.79 -0.60
N ILE A 51 4.15 13.31 -1.56
CA ILE A 51 2.72 13.63 -1.60
C ILE A 51 1.95 13.07 -0.39
N HIS A 52 2.46 12.04 0.28
CA HIS A 52 1.89 11.54 1.53
C HIS A 52 2.21 12.46 2.72
N SER A 53 3.29 13.24 2.64
CA SER A 53 3.59 14.31 3.59
C SER A 53 2.56 15.43 3.47
N TYR A 54 2.20 15.84 2.24
CA TYR A 54 1.09 16.77 2.00
C TYR A 54 -0.24 16.23 2.53
N GLU A 55 -0.56 14.97 2.18
CA GLU A 55 -1.78 14.28 2.63
C GLU A 55 -1.97 14.40 4.15
N MET A 56 -0.90 14.13 4.92
CA MET A 56 -0.99 14.05 6.37
C MET A 56 -0.86 15.40 7.08
N ARG A 57 -0.02 16.30 6.56
CA ARG A 57 0.36 17.55 7.25
C ARG A 57 -0.48 18.75 6.84
N VAL A 58 -1.08 18.71 5.66
CA VAL A 58 -1.89 19.80 5.12
C VAL A 58 -3.32 19.31 4.97
N PHE A 59 -3.56 18.42 4.02
CA PHE A 59 -4.92 18.02 3.61
C PHE A 59 -5.75 17.41 4.75
N LYS A 60 -5.23 16.38 5.44
CA LYS A 60 -5.96 15.73 6.55
C LYS A 60 -5.82 16.44 7.90
N ALA A 61 -4.89 17.40 7.99
CA ALA A 61 -4.68 18.21 9.18
C ALA A 61 -5.64 19.41 9.23
N GLU A 62 -6.36 19.69 8.14
CA GLU A 62 -7.33 20.78 8.06
C GLU A 62 -8.39 20.67 9.18
N LYS A 63 -8.66 21.80 9.82
CA LYS A 63 -9.68 21.90 10.86
C LYS A 63 -11.04 21.59 10.25
N GLY A 64 -11.76 20.61 10.82
CA GLY A 64 -13.06 20.19 10.29
C GLY A 64 -13.00 18.90 9.47
N TYR A 65 -11.82 18.45 9.04
CA TYR A 65 -11.68 17.30 8.13
C TYR A 65 -12.41 16.06 8.63
N ARG A 66 -12.17 15.67 9.89
CA ARG A 66 -12.82 14.50 10.50
C ARG A 66 -14.34 14.68 10.58
N GLN A 67 -14.84 15.86 10.96
CA GLN A 67 -16.28 16.12 10.98
C GLN A 67 -16.88 16.04 9.56
N GLY A 68 -16.17 16.55 8.55
CA GLY A 68 -16.57 16.46 7.15
C GLY A 68 -16.70 15.01 6.68
N VAL A 69 -15.71 14.16 6.97
CA VAL A 69 -15.76 12.72 6.68
C VAL A 69 -16.96 12.06 7.38
N GLN A 70 -17.18 12.35 8.67
CA GLN A 70 -18.30 11.78 9.43
C GLN A 70 -19.65 12.19 8.84
N GLN A 71 -19.81 13.47 8.50
CA GLN A 71 -21.04 13.98 7.91
C GLN A 71 -21.29 13.37 6.54
N ALA A 72 -20.26 13.27 5.70
CA ALA A 72 -20.36 12.67 4.37
C ALA A 72 -20.77 11.19 4.43
N LEU A 73 -20.20 10.43 5.37
CA LEU A 73 -20.62 9.06 5.64
C LEU A 73 -22.06 8.97 6.16
N TYR A 74 -22.45 9.89 7.06
CA TYR A 74 -23.79 9.94 7.64
C TYR A 74 -24.88 10.20 6.59
N VAL A 75 -24.64 11.10 5.64
CA VAL A 75 -25.59 11.39 4.55
C VAL A 75 -25.56 10.35 3.42
N GLY A 76 -24.76 9.29 3.56
CA GLY A 76 -24.70 8.19 2.58
C GLY A 76 -23.95 8.55 1.30
N MET A 77 -22.94 9.41 1.37
CA MET A 77 -22.09 9.67 0.21
C MET A 77 -21.37 8.37 -0.23
N PRO A 78 -21.23 8.09 -1.54
CA PRO A 78 -20.53 6.91 -2.03
C PRO A 78 -19.08 6.84 -1.51
N VAL A 79 -18.61 5.64 -1.20
CA VAL A 79 -17.21 5.40 -0.78
C VAL A 79 -16.54 4.51 -1.80
N LEU A 80 -15.61 5.05 -2.57
CA LEU A 80 -14.83 4.30 -3.56
C LEU A 80 -13.59 3.73 -2.89
N ASN A 81 -13.47 2.41 -2.84
CA ASN A 81 -12.37 1.74 -2.16
C ASN A 81 -11.50 0.93 -3.12
N PHE A 82 -10.22 1.27 -3.19
CA PHE A 82 -9.24 0.54 -4.00
C PHE A 82 -8.53 -0.54 -3.20
N LEU A 83 -8.52 -1.76 -3.75
CA LEU A 83 -7.85 -2.95 -3.22
C LEU A 83 -6.76 -3.39 -4.18
N ARG A 84 -5.74 -4.06 -3.65
CA ARG A 84 -4.72 -4.73 -4.48
C ARG A 84 -4.81 -6.23 -4.30
N CYS A 85 -4.40 -6.99 -5.32
CA CYS A 85 -4.20 -8.43 -5.20
C CYS A 85 -3.39 -8.75 -3.94
N PRO A 86 -3.93 -9.55 -2.98
CA PRO A 86 -3.25 -9.84 -1.71
C PRO A 86 -1.83 -10.39 -1.90
N PHE A 87 -1.62 -11.28 -2.87
CA PHE A 87 -0.31 -11.85 -3.20
C PHE A 87 0.72 -10.78 -3.59
N GLN A 88 0.32 -9.87 -4.49
CA GLN A 88 1.19 -8.77 -4.93
C GLN A 88 1.46 -7.78 -3.81
N ARG A 89 0.44 -7.52 -2.98
CA ARG A 89 0.51 -6.59 -1.85
C ARG A 89 1.45 -7.10 -0.77
N THR A 90 1.34 -8.36 -0.37
CA THR A 90 2.18 -8.99 0.65
C THR A 90 3.64 -8.99 0.24
N PHE A 91 3.95 -9.35 -1.01
CA PHE A 91 5.32 -9.22 -1.52
C PHE A 91 5.81 -7.77 -1.58
N SER A 92 4.93 -6.82 -1.92
CA SER A 92 5.28 -5.39 -1.88
C SER A 92 5.55 -4.89 -0.46
N ALA A 93 4.90 -5.44 0.56
CA ALA A 93 5.12 -5.11 1.96
C ALA A 93 6.45 -5.68 2.46
N TYR A 94 6.76 -6.93 2.12
CA TYR A 94 8.06 -7.55 2.36
C TYR A 94 9.22 -6.71 1.79
N VAL A 95 9.16 -6.39 0.49
CA VAL A 95 10.18 -5.55 -0.17
C VAL A 95 10.30 -4.17 0.48
N HIS A 96 9.19 -3.63 1.00
CA HIS A 96 9.21 -2.34 1.69
C HIS A 96 10.01 -2.39 2.98
N LEU A 97 9.87 -3.47 3.75
CA LEU A 97 10.61 -3.70 4.99
C LEU A 97 12.10 -3.94 4.73
N SER A 98 12.47 -4.38 3.52
CA SER A 98 13.86 -4.48 3.05
C SER A 98 14.43 -3.16 2.49
N ASN A 99 13.71 -2.03 2.59
CA ASN A 99 14.17 -0.75 2.05
C ASN A 99 14.75 0.15 3.17
N ARG A 100 16.03 0.53 3.04
CA ARG A 100 16.76 1.40 4.00
C ARG A 100 16.09 2.75 4.26
N PHE A 101 15.48 3.34 3.23
CA PHE A 101 14.74 4.60 3.37
C PHE A 101 13.49 4.41 4.22
N PHE A 102 12.76 3.33 4.00
CA PHE A 102 11.55 3.04 4.78
C PHE A 102 11.87 2.77 6.25
N ILE A 103 12.88 1.94 6.54
CA ILE A 103 13.30 1.66 7.91
C ILE A 103 14.07 2.84 8.55
N ASN A 104 14.30 3.93 7.81
CA ASN A 104 15.03 5.13 8.25
C ASN A 104 16.41 4.83 8.86
N LEU A 105 17.15 3.89 8.28
CA LEU A 105 18.43 3.42 8.86
C LEU A 105 19.49 4.52 8.97
N GLU A 106 19.40 5.56 8.13
CA GLU A 106 20.38 6.64 8.06
C GLU A 106 20.10 7.80 9.04
N ARG A 107 18.94 7.81 9.72
CA ARG A 107 18.59 8.82 10.72
C ARG A 107 18.94 8.35 12.13
N LYS A 108 20.11 8.78 12.65
CA LYS A 108 20.57 8.44 14.01
C LYS A 108 19.58 8.91 15.08
N GLY A 109 19.26 8.04 16.04
CA GLY A 109 18.46 8.36 17.22
C GLY A 109 16.94 8.36 17.03
N ILE A 110 16.43 8.03 15.84
CA ILE A 110 14.98 7.93 15.57
C ILE A 110 14.59 6.47 15.36
N THR A 111 13.78 5.92 16.26
CA THR A 111 13.18 4.61 16.06
C THR A 111 11.90 4.74 15.24
N SER A 112 12.03 4.66 13.91
CA SER A 112 10.88 4.67 13.00
C SER A 112 10.02 3.41 13.15
N MET A 113 8.74 3.49 12.75
CA MET A 113 7.83 2.33 12.72
C MET A 113 8.44 1.18 11.90
N GLY A 114 8.95 1.47 10.70
CA GLY A 114 9.62 0.48 9.86
C GLY A 114 10.83 -0.18 10.54
N LEU A 115 11.62 0.58 11.30
CA LEU A 115 12.74 0.02 12.07
C LEU A 115 12.27 -0.93 13.17
N ARG A 116 11.22 -0.56 13.92
CA ARG A 116 10.64 -1.43 14.97
C ARG A 116 10.08 -2.70 14.38
N THR A 117 9.30 -2.59 13.29
CA THR A 117 8.74 -3.73 12.56
C THR A 117 9.85 -4.66 12.10
N ARG A 118 10.95 -4.11 11.56
CA ARG A 118 12.10 -4.87 11.10
C ARG A 118 12.81 -5.61 12.24
N GLN A 119 12.99 -4.97 13.39
CA GLN A 119 13.60 -5.57 14.58
C GLN A 119 12.74 -6.70 15.16
N ARG A 120 11.42 -6.54 15.19
CA ARG A 120 10.48 -7.61 15.58
C ARG A 120 10.63 -8.84 14.68
N LEU A 121 10.67 -8.63 13.37
CA LEU A 121 10.91 -9.70 12.40
C LEU A 121 12.25 -10.40 12.64
N LEU A 122 13.33 -9.67 12.90
CA LEU A 122 14.64 -10.28 13.15
C LEU A 122 14.68 -11.12 14.41
N ARG A 123 14.10 -10.62 15.52
CA ARG A 123 13.99 -11.39 16.75
C ARG A 123 13.19 -12.68 16.57
N TYR A 124 12.14 -12.65 15.76
CA TYR A 124 11.38 -13.85 15.44
C TYR A 124 12.21 -14.87 14.66
N VAL A 125 12.98 -14.42 13.66
CA VAL A 125 13.72 -15.32 12.75
C VAL A 125 14.98 -15.89 13.39
N TYR A 126 15.69 -15.09 14.19
CA TYR A 126 17.00 -15.45 14.73
C TYR A 126 17.00 -15.77 16.22
N GLU A 127 15.88 -15.56 16.91
CA GLU A 127 15.75 -15.72 18.36
C GLU A 127 16.78 -14.88 19.17
N ASP A 128 17.30 -13.82 18.55
CA ASP A 128 18.35 -12.94 19.10
C ASP A 128 18.24 -11.52 18.53
N ASP A 129 18.85 -10.55 19.21
CA ASP A 129 18.98 -9.17 18.76
C ASP A 129 20.15 -9.02 17.76
N VAL A 130 19.91 -9.47 16.54
CA VAL A 130 20.89 -9.36 15.44
C VAL A 130 20.88 -7.98 14.77
N SER A 131 21.94 -7.70 14.00
CA SER A 131 22.02 -6.49 13.17
C SER A 131 20.82 -6.38 12.22
N VAL A 132 20.29 -5.16 12.06
CA VAL A 132 19.15 -4.87 11.17
C VAL A 132 19.39 -5.23 9.70
N GLU A 133 20.65 -5.40 9.32
CA GLU A 133 21.08 -5.78 7.98
C GLU A 133 21.01 -7.30 7.70
N TYR A 134 20.77 -8.12 8.72
CA TYR A 134 20.69 -9.59 8.57
C TYR A 134 19.60 -9.99 7.58
N PRO A 135 19.88 -10.87 6.61
CA PRO A 135 19.00 -11.05 5.48
C PRO A 135 17.79 -11.92 5.87
N VAL A 136 16.57 -11.51 5.51
CA VAL A 136 15.35 -12.30 5.80
C VAL A 136 14.66 -12.72 4.50
N SER A 137 14.28 -13.99 4.36
CA SER A 137 13.57 -14.51 3.18
C SER A 137 12.10 -14.12 3.16
N PHE A 138 11.42 -14.35 2.04
CA PHE A 138 9.98 -14.10 1.99
C PHE A 138 9.21 -15.13 2.83
N LEU A 139 9.70 -16.37 2.96
CA LEU A 139 9.09 -17.38 3.84
C LEU A 139 9.21 -16.99 5.31
N ASP A 140 10.38 -16.55 5.74
CA ASP A 140 10.60 -16.06 7.11
C ASP A 140 9.63 -14.92 7.46
N TYR A 141 9.47 -13.98 6.51
CA TYR A 141 8.52 -12.88 6.65
C TYR A 141 7.07 -13.35 6.76
N LEU A 142 6.65 -14.34 5.96
CA LEU A 142 5.30 -14.89 6.05
C LEU A 142 5.07 -15.65 7.37
N GLY A 143 6.05 -16.41 7.84
CA GLY A 143 5.98 -17.10 9.13
C GLY A 143 5.85 -16.12 10.31
N TRP A 144 6.65 -15.06 10.30
CA TRP A 144 6.55 -13.98 11.26
C TRP A 144 5.17 -13.29 11.22
N LEU A 145 4.65 -13.00 10.03
CA LEU A 145 3.31 -12.42 9.90
C LEU A 145 2.24 -13.33 10.49
N GLU A 146 2.27 -14.64 10.21
CA GLU A 146 1.29 -15.59 10.78
C GLU A 146 1.31 -15.58 12.31
N ALA A 147 2.47 -15.39 12.93
CA ALA A 147 2.59 -15.32 14.38
C ALA A 147 2.15 -13.97 14.99
N GLU A 148 2.35 -12.87 14.26
CA GLU A 148 2.31 -11.53 14.86
C GLU A 148 1.21 -10.62 14.31
N VAL A 149 0.51 -11.00 13.23
CA VAL A 149 -0.41 -10.12 12.46
C VAL A 149 -1.43 -9.37 13.32
N ASP A 150 -1.97 -10.01 14.36
CA ASP A 150 -2.97 -9.43 15.26
C ASP A 150 -2.41 -8.40 16.24
N THR A 151 -1.08 -8.36 16.41
CA THR A 151 -0.36 -7.46 17.31
C THR A 151 0.45 -6.37 16.57
N LEU A 152 0.33 -6.31 15.24
CA LEU A 152 1.01 -5.32 14.43
C LEU A 152 0.31 -3.96 14.52
N ASP A 153 1.11 -2.92 14.79
CA ASP A 153 0.69 -1.51 14.72
C ASP A 153 1.00 -0.90 13.34
N ASP A 154 1.73 -1.61 12.48
CA ASP A 154 2.15 -1.14 11.16
C ASP A 154 1.14 -1.56 10.05
N PRO A 155 0.31 -0.62 9.54
CA PRO A 155 -0.74 -0.92 8.57
C PRO A 155 -0.22 -1.39 7.21
N HIS A 156 1.09 -1.26 6.91
CA HIS A 156 1.65 -1.77 5.64
C HIS A 156 1.65 -3.30 5.57
N HIS A 157 1.55 -3.97 6.71
CA HIS A 157 1.67 -5.43 6.85
C HIS A 157 0.37 -6.11 7.28
N MET A 158 -0.61 -5.35 7.76
CA MET A 158 -1.93 -5.83 8.18
C MET A 158 -2.83 -6.23 6.99
N PRO A 159 -3.91 -7.00 7.20
CA PRO A 159 -4.97 -7.20 6.21
C PRO A 159 -5.56 -5.89 5.68
N GLN A 160 -6.13 -5.94 4.47
CA GLN A 160 -6.77 -4.77 3.84
C GLN A 160 -8.13 -4.48 4.44
N HIS A 161 -8.85 -5.54 4.82
CA HIS A 161 -10.13 -5.44 5.48
C HIS A 161 -10.08 -4.51 6.69
N SER A 162 -11.01 -3.56 6.73
CA SER A 162 -11.14 -2.59 7.82
C SER A 162 -12.60 -2.20 8.04
N ALA A 163 -12.90 -1.54 9.15
CA ALA A 163 -14.27 -1.18 9.53
C ALA A 163 -15.02 -0.33 8.47
N ILE A 164 -14.32 0.36 7.57
CA ILE A 164 -14.99 1.13 6.50
C ILE A 164 -15.72 0.22 5.52
N TYR A 165 -15.36 -1.07 5.44
CA TYR A 165 -16.01 -2.04 4.54
C TYR A 165 -17.41 -2.41 4.98
N ALA A 166 -17.81 -2.06 6.21
CA ALA A 166 -19.18 -2.17 6.67
C ALA A 166 -20.06 -0.99 6.22
N CYS A 167 -19.50 0.02 5.53
CA CYS A 167 -20.26 1.14 5.02
C CYS A 167 -21.20 0.67 3.89
N PRO A 168 -22.53 0.90 3.97
CA PRO A 168 -23.47 0.40 2.96
C PRO A 168 -23.26 0.96 1.56
N THR A 169 -22.58 2.11 1.45
CA THR A 169 -22.33 2.81 0.18
C THR A 169 -20.92 2.56 -0.36
N ILE A 170 -20.19 1.56 0.20
CA ILE A 170 -18.86 1.22 -0.27
C ILE A 170 -18.90 0.43 -1.58
N GLU A 171 -18.09 0.87 -2.52
CA GLU A 171 -17.84 0.19 -3.79
C GLU A 171 -16.35 -0.18 -3.85
N HIS A 172 -16.06 -1.44 -4.15
CA HIS A 172 -14.70 -1.94 -4.19
C HIS A 172 -14.20 -2.05 -5.64
N TYR A 173 -12.98 -1.58 -5.86
CA TYR A 173 -12.30 -1.65 -7.15
C TYR A 173 -10.92 -2.27 -7.01
N ARG A 174 -10.50 -3.01 -8.02
CA ARG A 174 -9.12 -3.48 -8.12
C ARG A 174 -8.22 -2.35 -8.59
N LEU A 175 -7.09 -2.17 -7.92
CA LEU A 175 -6.05 -1.25 -8.32
C LEU A 175 -5.45 -1.67 -9.66
N GLU A 176 -5.39 -2.97 -9.96
CA GLU A 176 -4.91 -3.47 -11.23
C GLU A 176 -5.75 -2.99 -12.42
N ASP A 177 -7.00 -2.59 -12.18
CA ASP A 177 -7.92 -2.03 -13.17
C ASP A 177 -8.01 -0.50 -13.12
N PHE A 178 -7.13 0.17 -12.36
CA PHE A 178 -7.23 1.60 -12.05
C PHE A 178 -7.42 2.48 -13.29
N ASP A 179 -6.60 2.33 -14.32
CA ASP A 179 -6.65 3.17 -15.53
C ASP A 179 -7.99 3.07 -16.29
N ARG A 180 -8.67 1.93 -16.21
CA ARG A 180 -10.00 1.72 -16.77
C ARG A 180 -11.06 2.29 -15.83
N VAL A 181 -11.01 1.89 -14.58
CA VAL A 181 -12.00 2.21 -13.54
C VAL A 181 -12.11 3.71 -13.30
N VAL A 182 -10.99 4.45 -13.28
CA VAL A 182 -11.05 5.92 -13.08
C VAL A 182 -11.80 6.63 -14.19
N VAL A 183 -11.72 6.14 -15.43
CA VAL A 183 -12.45 6.72 -16.56
C VAL A 183 -13.95 6.46 -16.41
N GLU A 184 -14.34 5.25 -15.98
CA GLU A 184 -15.73 4.90 -15.71
C GLU A 184 -16.29 5.74 -14.55
N ILE A 185 -15.53 5.93 -13.47
CA ILE A 185 -15.91 6.77 -12.34
C ILE A 185 -16.04 8.24 -12.77
N GLU A 186 -15.09 8.77 -13.53
CA GLU A 186 -15.12 10.15 -14.03
C GLU A 186 -16.38 10.40 -14.87
N GLN A 187 -16.71 9.48 -15.78
CA GLN A 187 -17.94 9.56 -16.57
C GLN A 187 -19.19 9.49 -15.69
N ARG A 188 -19.23 8.55 -14.73
CA ARG A 188 -20.37 8.35 -13.82
C ARG A 188 -20.70 9.60 -12.99
N PHE A 189 -19.68 10.33 -12.56
CA PHE A 189 -19.85 11.52 -11.72
C PHE A 189 -19.69 12.85 -12.48
N GLY A 190 -19.53 12.82 -13.81
CA GLY A 190 -19.36 14.02 -14.62
C GLY A 190 -18.08 14.80 -14.32
N LEU A 191 -17.02 14.12 -13.90
CA LEU A 191 -15.72 14.72 -13.61
C LEU A 191 -14.93 15.00 -14.89
N LYS A 192 -13.95 15.91 -14.81
CA LYS A 192 -13.02 16.18 -15.92
C LYS A 192 -12.16 14.93 -16.17
N PRO A 193 -11.78 14.61 -17.42
CA PRO A 193 -10.89 13.48 -17.67
C PRO A 193 -9.51 13.69 -17.02
N SER A 194 -8.97 12.67 -16.34
CA SER A 194 -7.62 12.71 -15.76
C SER A 194 -6.53 12.10 -16.66
N ARG A 195 -6.90 11.55 -17.82
CA ARG A 195 -5.95 10.97 -18.79
C ARG A 195 -4.89 12.01 -19.20
N GLY A 196 -3.62 11.59 -19.17
CA GLY A 196 -2.48 12.46 -19.49
C GLY A 196 -1.88 13.19 -18.28
N GLN A 197 -2.50 13.11 -17.10
CA GLN A 197 -1.92 13.62 -15.86
C GLN A 197 -0.86 12.65 -15.32
N ALA A 198 0.17 13.19 -14.67
CA ALA A 198 1.27 12.42 -14.08
C ALA A 198 0.86 11.74 -12.75
N LEU A 199 -0.09 10.81 -12.81
CA LEU A 199 -0.66 10.09 -11.66
C LEU A 199 0.22 8.92 -11.18
N GLY A 200 1.27 8.56 -11.92
CA GLY A 200 2.24 7.54 -11.49
C GLY A 200 3.13 7.99 -10.32
N SER A 201 3.72 7.01 -9.62
CA SER A 201 4.83 7.27 -8.69
C SER A 201 6.17 6.92 -9.35
N GLY A 202 7.13 7.85 -9.31
CA GLY A 202 8.48 7.65 -9.86
C GLY A 202 9.34 6.66 -9.06
N HIS A 203 8.87 6.22 -7.88
CA HIS A 203 9.60 5.34 -6.96
C HIS A 203 9.28 3.84 -7.15
N HIS A 204 8.44 3.49 -8.12
CA HIS A 204 8.21 2.08 -8.45
C HIS A 204 9.48 1.49 -9.10
N ARG A 205 10.23 0.68 -8.34
CA ARG A 205 11.26 -0.18 -8.95
C ARG A 205 10.58 -1.09 -9.98
N PRO A 206 10.97 -1.03 -11.26
CA PRO A 206 10.34 -1.85 -12.29
C PRO A 206 10.57 -3.32 -11.95
N LYS A 207 9.48 -4.08 -11.84
CA LYS A 207 9.52 -5.53 -11.70
C LYS A 207 9.78 -6.11 -13.07
N SER A 208 10.82 -6.93 -13.21
CA SER A 208 11.15 -7.55 -14.50
C SER A 208 10.45 -8.90 -14.63
N PRO A 209 10.07 -9.29 -15.86
CA PRO A 209 9.72 -10.68 -16.13
C PRO A 209 10.98 -11.53 -15.88
N VAL A 210 10.95 -12.32 -14.83
CA VAL A 210 11.97 -13.29 -14.46
C VAL A 210 11.30 -14.65 -14.62
N ALA A 211 12.01 -15.65 -15.16
CA ALA A 211 11.45 -16.99 -15.30
C ALA A 211 10.99 -17.53 -13.92
N ASP A 212 9.83 -18.18 -13.86
CA ASP A 212 9.16 -18.55 -12.62
C ASP A 212 10.07 -19.30 -11.64
N ARG A 213 10.84 -20.29 -12.13
CA ARG A 213 11.80 -21.04 -11.30
C ARG A 213 12.92 -20.16 -10.72
N ALA A 214 13.32 -19.10 -11.41
CA ALA A 214 14.29 -18.14 -10.88
C ALA A 214 13.63 -17.15 -9.91
N ALA A 215 12.39 -16.75 -10.17
CA ALA A 215 11.61 -15.91 -9.26
C ALA A 215 11.34 -16.63 -7.93
N LEU A 216 10.90 -17.89 -7.95
CA LEU A 216 10.66 -18.69 -6.73
C LEU A 216 11.94 -18.86 -5.90
N ARG A 217 13.07 -19.19 -6.55
CA ARG A 217 14.37 -19.26 -5.86
C ARG A 217 14.82 -17.93 -5.26
N LEU A 218 14.40 -16.79 -5.83
CA LEU A 218 14.66 -15.47 -5.24
C LEU A 218 13.78 -15.20 -4.02
N LEU A 219 12.57 -15.76 -3.95
CA LEU A 219 11.68 -15.62 -2.79
C LEU A 219 12.14 -16.49 -1.60
N GLU A 220 12.68 -17.67 -1.90
CA GLU A 220 13.33 -18.55 -0.91
C GLU A 220 14.64 -17.94 -0.38
N ARG A 221 15.30 -17.11 -1.20
CA ARG A 221 16.51 -16.40 -0.79
C ARG A 221 16.16 -15.11 -0.06
N ALA A 222 16.98 -14.80 0.93
CA ALA A 222 16.82 -13.60 1.70
C ALA A 222 17.23 -12.33 0.93
N LEU A 223 16.36 -11.31 0.94
CA LEU A 223 16.67 -9.99 0.41
C LEU A 223 17.56 -9.24 1.39
N THR A 224 18.66 -8.69 0.88
CA THR A 224 19.51 -7.76 1.63
C THR A 224 18.90 -6.36 1.62
N LEU A 225 19.22 -5.54 2.62
CA LEU A 225 18.81 -4.12 2.66
C LEU A 225 19.46 -3.27 1.54
N ASN A 226 20.59 -3.73 1.01
CA ASN A 226 21.36 -3.10 -0.07
C ASN A 226 21.42 -4.04 -1.28
N PRO A 227 20.30 -4.29 -1.99
CA PRO A 227 20.38 -5.02 -3.24
C PRO A 227 21.13 -4.16 -4.26
N SER A 228 21.98 -4.79 -5.07
CA SER A 228 22.69 -4.11 -6.16
C SER A 228 21.72 -3.29 -7.03
N PRO A 229 22.11 -2.12 -7.57
CA PRO A 229 21.29 -1.36 -8.53
C PRO A 229 20.83 -2.19 -9.76
N GLN A 230 21.56 -3.26 -10.06
CA GLN A 230 21.25 -4.21 -11.14
C GLN A 230 20.23 -5.28 -10.73
N PHE A 231 19.98 -5.45 -9.42
CA PHE A 231 19.03 -6.42 -8.91
C PHE A 231 17.62 -6.09 -9.39
N ARG A 232 16.98 -7.05 -10.04
CA ARG A 232 15.60 -6.93 -10.52
C ARG A 232 14.69 -7.74 -9.61
N LEU A 233 13.71 -7.06 -9.03
CA LEU A 233 12.67 -7.73 -8.25
C LEU A 233 11.73 -8.47 -9.21
N PRO A 234 11.38 -9.73 -8.91
CA PRO A 234 10.42 -10.46 -9.72
C PRO A 234 9.02 -9.85 -9.57
N ARG A 235 8.20 -10.03 -10.61
CA ARG A 235 6.76 -9.83 -10.49
C ARG A 235 6.15 -11.05 -9.80
N VAL A 236 5.84 -10.90 -8.52
CA VAL A 236 5.10 -11.92 -7.76
C VAL A 236 3.61 -11.75 -8.03
N THR A 237 2.99 -12.75 -8.66
CA THR A 237 1.54 -12.85 -8.91
C THR A 237 0.95 -14.06 -8.20
N ARG A 238 -0.37 -14.23 -8.22
CA ARG A 238 -1.02 -15.44 -7.67
C ARG A 238 -0.58 -16.66 -8.46
N GLU A 239 -0.54 -16.56 -9.78
CA GLU A 239 -0.20 -17.64 -10.70
C GLU A 239 1.23 -18.15 -10.46
N LEU A 240 2.18 -17.23 -10.20
CA LEU A 240 3.55 -17.60 -9.86
C LEU A 240 3.63 -18.46 -8.59
N LEU A 241 2.77 -18.17 -7.61
CA LEU A 241 2.81 -18.81 -6.30
C LEU A 241 1.90 -20.05 -6.22
N ALA A 242 1.16 -20.37 -7.27
CA ALA A 242 0.22 -21.48 -7.29
C ALA A 242 0.89 -22.82 -6.95
N GLY A 243 0.32 -23.56 -6.00
CA GLY A 243 0.82 -24.84 -5.52
C GLY A 243 2.06 -24.75 -4.61
N THR A 244 2.48 -23.54 -4.21
CA THR A 244 3.65 -23.34 -3.34
C THR A 244 3.25 -23.08 -1.89
N GLU A 245 4.21 -23.23 -0.98
CA GLU A 245 4.01 -22.85 0.43
C GLU A 245 3.68 -21.36 0.61
N PHE A 246 4.21 -20.49 -0.26
CA PHE A 246 3.89 -19.06 -0.26
C PHE A 246 2.39 -18.82 -0.44
N GLU A 247 1.77 -19.52 -1.40
CA GLU A 247 0.33 -19.42 -1.62
C GLU A 247 -0.45 -19.88 -0.39
N ALA A 248 -0.12 -21.05 0.16
CA ALA A 248 -0.84 -21.60 1.31
C ALA A 248 -0.81 -20.64 2.53
N ARG A 249 0.35 -20.02 2.81
CA ARG A 249 0.51 -19.03 3.89
C ARG A 249 -0.28 -17.76 3.61
N ILE A 250 -0.20 -17.20 2.40
CA ILE A 250 -0.92 -15.98 2.01
C ILE A 250 -2.44 -16.22 2.06
N GLN A 251 -2.91 -17.39 1.63
CA GLN A 251 -4.33 -17.76 1.70
C GLN A 251 -4.85 -17.79 3.14
N ARG A 252 -4.08 -18.35 4.09
CA ARG A 252 -4.46 -18.32 5.51
C ARG A 252 -4.49 -16.91 6.09
N LEU A 253 -3.43 -16.14 5.85
CA LEU A 253 -3.30 -14.76 6.36
C LEU A 253 -4.40 -13.83 5.84
N TYR A 254 -4.77 -13.97 4.56
CA TYR A 254 -5.57 -12.98 3.85
C TYR A 254 -6.84 -13.56 3.22
N ALA A 255 -7.39 -14.65 3.77
CA ALA A 255 -8.57 -15.34 3.22
C ALA A 255 -9.74 -14.40 2.90
N ARG A 256 -10.05 -13.46 3.82
CA ARG A 256 -11.13 -12.47 3.63
C ARG A 256 -10.82 -11.47 2.51
N ASP A 257 -9.59 -10.98 2.46
CA ASP A 257 -9.16 -10.04 1.41
C ASP A 257 -9.16 -10.72 0.04
N ILE A 258 -8.76 -11.99 -0.02
CA ILE A 258 -8.76 -12.80 -1.23
C ILE A 258 -10.20 -13.01 -1.73
N ALA A 259 -11.11 -13.46 -0.86
CA ALA A 259 -12.50 -13.67 -1.22
C ALA A 259 -13.15 -12.39 -1.76
N LEU A 260 -12.92 -11.24 -1.09
CA LEU A 260 -13.40 -9.95 -1.57
C LEU A 260 -12.78 -9.58 -2.92
N TYR A 261 -11.46 -9.69 -3.07
CA TYR A 261 -10.76 -9.36 -4.30
C TYR A 261 -11.25 -10.20 -5.49
N ASP A 262 -11.52 -11.48 -5.26
CA ASP A 262 -11.97 -12.42 -6.29
C ASP A 262 -13.44 -12.20 -6.69
N SER A 263 -14.26 -11.64 -5.78
CA SER A 263 -15.64 -11.27 -6.10
C SER A 263 -15.78 -10.05 -7.01
N LEU A 264 -14.71 -9.27 -7.19
CA LEU A 264 -14.71 -8.12 -8.11
C LEU A 264 -14.57 -8.65 -9.55
N GLY A 265 -15.45 -8.26 -10.45
CA GLY A 265 -15.39 -8.65 -11.87
C GLY A 265 -14.26 -7.97 -12.60
#